data_AF-A0AAE3ZVD2-F1
#
_entry.id   AF-A0AAE3ZVD2-F1
#
_cell.length_a   1.000
_cell.length_b   1.000
_cell.length_c   1.000
_cell.angle_alpha   90.00
_cell.angle_beta   90.00
_cell.angle_gamma   90.00
#
_symmetry.space_group_name_H-M   'P 1'
#
loop_
_entity.id
_entity.type
_entity.pdbx_description
1 polymer ?
#
loop_
_entity_poly.entity_id
_entity_poly.type
_entity_poly.pdbx_seq_one_letter_code
_entity_poly.pdbx_strand_id
1 'polypeptide(L)'
;MARLAERLGSATMSLYRHVANREELLVLMAAAAPGTPPAVDAERGWWPGLRTWAHALREVHLRHPWILTVNPGRPPIDPGQLRWADAGLAVPSRTGLSGDRRLSAIMAVLHYVRGEAQLGAGLADSDRADDATQEAYVRLVAADRFRTCRPRSGTARSPGRARWWARTSSSAWRECSTGSATSSTPLDGKRFPAYHRRMKRRAFTALPAAALLPAATAPFPGAAPAHATAGPPAPTPGVHPPGAGPGTPPGPGTPLGSFESPGVVHGNLPAFYERLRADLRYPDAWGSSPIRDFDGWRRHARALVERHLVHPADDRLPFRPHVLDERRTTRGYVRRLVAFDITRYSRVRAALLTPDRPGPHPAVLLLHDHGARFDIGKEKFVEPWYDEARLNSAREWTTRLMSGRFVADELAARGYVVLAVDTLGWGDRAGLTYEAQQALASNLYELGSSPAGLAAREDARAAAFLASLPQVDRRRIGAVGFSMGAFRAWQVAALSDHVAAAVSACWLTTVADMMVPGNNTLRGQSAFWMLHPGLHRHLDIPDVATIAAPKPLMAFDGELDTLFTPAGVAAAHARLREVWAGRHASRNLVTEVYPGKGHVFDADMQEESFAWLDRTLRR
;
A
#
# COMPACT_ATOMS: atom_id res chain seq x y z
N MET A 1 7.34 9.32 -24.45
CA MET A 1 6.29 9.55 -25.46
C MET A 1 6.76 10.44 -26.60
N ALA A 2 7.17 11.70 -26.37
CA ALA A 2 7.63 12.60 -27.45
C ALA A 2 8.76 12.03 -28.33
N ARG A 3 9.87 11.55 -27.73
CA ARG A 3 10.98 10.90 -28.47
C ARG A 3 10.56 9.65 -29.24
N LEU A 4 9.52 8.95 -28.79
CA LEU A 4 9.00 7.78 -29.49
C LEU A 4 8.18 8.20 -30.70
N ALA A 5 7.36 9.25 -30.57
CA ALA A 5 6.57 9.80 -31.66
C ALA A 5 7.46 10.29 -32.81
N GLU A 6 8.52 11.00 -32.46
CA GLU A 6 9.58 11.44 -33.37
C GLU A 6 10.21 10.27 -34.13
N ARG A 7 10.61 9.20 -33.43
CA ARG A 7 11.16 7.98 -34.04
C ARG A 7 10.18 7.23 -34.94
N LEU A 8 8.87 7.37 -34.70
CA LEU A 8 7.82 6.76 -35.49
C LEU A 8 7.31 7.68 -36.61
N GLY A 9 7.91 8.86 -36.80
CA GLY A 9 7.46 9.84 -37.81
C GLY A 9 6.03 10.33 -37.55
N SER A 10 5.58 10.35 -36.29
CA SER A 10 4.21 10.68 -35.90
C SER A 10 4.16 11.82 -34.90
N ALA A 11 3.05 12.56 -34.86
CA ALA A 11 2.83 13.56 -33.82
C ALA A 11 2.65 12.89 -32.45
N THR A 12 3.22 13.46 -31.39
CA THR A 12 3.09 12.93 -30.02
C THR A 12 1.64 12.69 -29.59
N MET A 13 0.72 13.58 -30.01
CA MET A 13 -0.72 13.46 -29.74
C MET A 13 -1.38 12.28 -30.48
N SER A 14 -0.80 11.78 -31.57
CA SER A 14 -1.30 10.58 -32.25
C SER A 14 -1.01 9.30 -31.47
N LEU A 15 0.12 9.23 -30.75
CA LEU A 15 0.39 8.08 -29.86
C LEU A 15 -0.59 8.01 -28.70
N TYR A 16 -0.97 9.17 -28.14
CA TYR A 16 -1.93 9.25 -27.03
C TYR A 16 -3.37 8.83 -27.40
N ARG A 17 -3.69 8.72 -28.70
CA ARG A 17 -4.97 8.14 -29.16
C ARG A 17 -5.02 6.62 -29.04
N HIS A 18 -3.86 5.97 -28.97
CA HIS A 18 -3.75 4.51 -28.92
C HIS A 18 -3.28 4.02 -27.55
N VAL A 19 -2.54 4.84 -26.80
CA VAL A 19 -2.01 4.49 -25.49
C VAL A 19 -2.00 5.73 -24.60
N ALA A 20 -2.69 5.69 -23.47
CA ALA A 20 -2.97 6.86 -22.63
C ALA A 20 -1.71 7.44 -21.97
N ASN A 21 -0.71 6.61 -21.67
CA ASN A 21 0.55 7.07 -21.08
C ASN A 21 1.73 6.11 -21.32
N ARG A 22 2.91 6.51 -20.83
CA ARG A 22 4.15 5.73 -20.94
C ARG A 22 4.07 4.40 -20.20
N GLU A 23 3.39 4.34 -19.07
CA GLU A 23 3.30 3.11 -18.26
C GLU A 23 2.44 2.06 -18.96
N GLU A 24 1.28 2.47 -19.48
CA GLU A 24 0.42 1.61 -20.30
C GLU A 24 1.16 1.12 -21.55
N LEU A 25 1.96 1.99 -22.18
CA LEU A 25 2.80 1.59 -23.31
C LEU A 25 3.81 0.51 -22.91
N LEU A 26 4.47 0.66 -21.75
CA LEU A 26 5.42 -0.33 -21.26
C LEU A 26 4.74 -1.67 -20.96
N VAL A 27 3.52 -1.65 -20.42
CA VAL A 27 2.72 -2.86 -20.19
C VAL A 27 2.36 -3.55 -21.50
N LEU A 28 1.88 -2.80 -22.51
CA LEU A 28 1.54 -3.34 -23.83
C LEU A 28 2.78 -3.88 -24.56
N MET A 29 3.91 -3.18 -24.45
CA MET A 29 5.19 -3.66 -24.97
C MET A 29 5.61 -4.95 -24.26
N ALA A 30 5.50 -5.03 -22.93
CA ALA A 30 5.86 -6.20 -22.14
C ALA A 30 4.95 -7.40 -22.44
N ALA A 31 3.69 -7.17 -22.84
CA ALA A 31 2.77 -8.21 -23.29
C ALA A 31 3.11 -8.75 -24.70
N ALA A 32 3.63 -7.89 -25.58
CA ALA A 32 3.95 -8.26 -26.95
C ALA A 32 5.35 -8.88 -27.09
N ALA A 33 6.34 -8.38 -26.34
CA ALA A 33 7.74 -8.71 -26.50
C ALA A 33 8.13 -10.20 -26.29
N PRO A 34 7.45 -10.98 -25.41
CA PRO A 34 7.71 -12.41 -25.29
C PRO A 34 7.38 -13.23 -26.54
N GLY A 35 6.51 -12.73 -27.43
CA GLY A 35 6.09 -13.45 -28.62
C GLY A 35 5.37 -14.77 -28.32
N THR A 36 5.40 -15.69 -29.29
CA THR A 36 4.76 -17.01 -29.17
C THR A 36 5.67 -17.99 -28.43
N PRO A 37 5.17 -18.72 -27.40
CA PRO A 37 5.95 -19.75 -26.73
C PRO A 37 6.35 -20.88 -27.69
N PRO A 38 7.45 -21.60 -27.42
CA PRO A 38 7.85 -22.73 -28.26
C PRO A 38 6.78 -23.82 -28.24
N ALA A 39 6.61 -24.53 -29.36
CA ALA A 39 5.86 -25.77 -29.35
C ALA A 39 6.59 -26.79 -28.46
N VAL A 40 5.94 -27.21 -27.38
CA VAL A 40 6.52 -28.18 -26.45
C VAL A 40 6.03 -29.57 -26.83
N ASP A 41 6.95 -30.42 -27.29
CA ASP A 41 6.67 -31.82 -27.62
C ASP A 41 6.37 -32.62 -26.35
N ALA A 42 5.08 -32.83 -26.08
CA ALA A 42 4.57 -33.57 -24.93
C ALA A 42 4.84 -35.09 -25.01
N GLU A 43 5.29 -35.62 -26.15
CA GLU A 43 5.57 -37.05 -26.34
C GLU A 43 6.93 -37.47 -25.78
N ARG A 44 7.87 -36.54 -25.65
CA ARG A 44 9.21 -36.78 -25.07
C ARG A 44 9.24 -36.77 -23.53
N GLY A 45 8.08 -36.62 -22.89
CA GLY A 45 7.93 -36.53 -21.45
C GLY A 45 7.98 -35.10 -20.89
N TRP A 46 7.47 -34.93 -19.68
CA TRP A 46 7.29 -33.61 -19.06
C TRP A 46 8.61 -32.87 -18.78
N TRP A 47 9.70 -33.61 -18.50
CA TRP A 47 10.98 -33.01 -18.14
C TRP A 47 11.69 -32.32 -19.33
N PRO A 48 11.90 -32.98 -20.48
CA PRO A 48 12.44 -32.31 -21.67
C PRO A 48 11.59 -31.13 -22.13
N GLY A 49 10.26 -31.24 -22.05
CA GLY A 49 9.37 -30.15 -22.42
C GLY A 49 9.52 -28.91 -21.53
N LEU A 50 9.64 -29.13 -20.21
CA LEU A 50 9.73 -28.04 -19.24
C LEU A 50 11.06 -27.32 -19.37
N ARG A 51 12.12 -28.08 -19.66
CA ARG A 51 13.45 -27.56 -19.95
C ARG A 51 13.47 -26.71 -21.22
N THR A 52 12.84 -27.16 -22.31
CA THR A 52 12.72 -26.38 -23.55
C THR A 52 11.96 -25.07 -23.32
N TRP A 53 10.84 -25.12 -22.61
CA TRP A 53 10.07 -23.94 -22.24
C TRP A 53 10.88 -22.96 -21.37
N ALA A 54 11.56 -23.45 -20.33
CA ALA A 54 12.37 -22.63 -19.44
C ALA A 54 13.55 -21.95 -20.16
N HIS A 55 14.22 -22.66 -21.09
CA HIS A 55 15.28 -22.07 -21.91
C HIS A 55 14.73 -21.00 -22.86
N ALA A 56 13.61 -21.25 -23.52
CA ALA A 56 12.99 -20.26 -24.40
C ALA A 56 12.56 -19.00 -23.63
N LEU A 57 12.03 -19.19 -22.41
CA LEU A 57 11.65 -18.09 -21.52
C LEU A 57 12.89 -17.30 -21.06
N ARG A 58 14.01 -17.98 -20.80
CA ARG A 58 15.28 -17.33 -20.49
C ARG A 58 15.79 -16.47 -21.64
N GLU A 59 15.74 -16.99 -22.87
CA GLU A 59 16.14 -16.25 -24.07
C GLU A 59 15.28 -15.00 -24.31
N VAL A 60 13.98 -15.04 -24.00
CA VAL A 60 13.12 -13.85 -24.01
C VAL A 60 13.64 -12.78 -23.06
N HIS A 61 13.96 -13.15 -21.81
CA HIS A 61 14.46 -12.19 -20.82
C HIS A 61 15.84 -11.64 -21.16
N LEU A 62 16.71 -12.45 -21.78
CA LEU A 62 18.02 -11.99 -22.25
C LEU A 62 17.92 -11.06 -23.47
N ARG A 63 16.98 -11.33 -24.38
CA ARG A 63 16.73 -10.48 -25.56
C ARG A 63 16.02 -9.18 -25.19
N HIS A 64 15.21 -9.20 -24.14
CA HIS A 64 14.42 -8.06 -23.69
C HIS A 64 14.59 -7.81 -22.17
N PRO A 65 15.80 -7.43 -21.69
CA PRO A 65 16.05 -7.27 -20.25
C PRO A 65 15.14 -6.25 -19.57
N TRP A 66 14.67 -5.24 -20.31
CA TRP A 66 13.74 -4.22 -19.83
C TRP A 66 12.38 -4.78 -19.37
N ILE A 67 11.96 -5.97 -19.82
CA ILE A 67 10.72 -6.61 -19.33
C ILE A 67 10.81 -6.92 -17.83
N LEU A 68 12.02 -7.17 -17.33
CA LEU A 68 12.26 -7.50 -15.92
C LEU A 68 11.97 -6.32 -14.98
N THR A 69 11.99 -5.09 -15.50
CA THR A 69 11.75 -3.86 -14.73
C THR A 69 10.30 -3.36 -14.81
N VAL A 70 9.52 -3.84 -15.79
CA VAL A 70 8.16 -3.34 -16.06
C VAL A 70 7.08 -3.92 -15.13
N ASN A 71 7.37 -4.99 -14.37
CA ASN A 71 6.45 -5.51 -13.35
C ASN A 71 7.17 -6.49 -12.38
N PRO A 72 8.01 -6.01 -11.45
CA PRO A 72 8.75 -6.90 -10.56
C PRO A 72 7.81 -7.58 -9.56
N GLY A 73 7.71 -8.92 -9.63
CA GLY A 73 7.10 -9.74 -8.59
C GLY A 73 5.60 -10.01 -8.69
N ARG A 74 4.92 -9.66 -9.79
CA ARG A 74 3.50 -10.00 -10.00
C ARG A 74 3.31 -11.25 -10.88
N PRO A 75 2.22 -12.02 -10.71
CA PRO A 75 1.85 -13.11 -11.62
C PRO A 75 1.59 -12.61 -13.05
N PRO A 76 1.66 -13.50 -14.06
CA PRO A 76 1.23 -13.21 -15.44
C PRO A 76 -0.20 -12.66 -15.48
N ILE A 77 -0.38 -11.38 -15.86
CA ILE A 77 -1.72 -10.76 -15.97
C ILE A 77 -2.08 -10.34 -17.39
N ASP A 78 -1.11 -10.26 -18.30
CA ASP A 78 -1.38 -9.91 -19.70
C ASP A 78 -1.50 -11.16 -20.59
N PRO A 79 -2.18 -11.04 -21.75
CA PRO A 79 -2.39 -12.17 -22.66
C PRO A 79 -1.10 -12.83 -23.16
N GLY A 80 0.01 -12.10 -23.27
CA GLY A 80 1.29 -12.65 -23.70
C GLY A 80 1.92 -13.53 -22.63
N GLN A 81 2.01 -13.02 -21.41
CA GLN A 81 2.52 -13.78 -20.27
C GLN A 81 1.61 -14.96 -19.91
N LEU A 82 0.30 -14.82 -20.05
CA LEU A 82 -0.66 -15.92 -19.87
C LEU A 82 -0.48 -17.01 -20.93
N ARG A 83 -0.23 -16.67 -22.20
CA ARG A 83 0.11 -17.67 -23.24
C ARG A 83 1.37 -18.46 -22.89
N TRP A 84 2.38 -17.80 -22.35
CA TRP A 84 3.60 -18.46 -21.89
C TRP A 84 3.37 -19.34 -20.65
N ALA A 85 2.53 -18.89 -19.71
CA ALA A 85 2.14 -19.68 -18.54
C ALA A 85 1.33 -20.92 -18.94
N ASP A 86 0.38 -20.79 -19.86
CA ASP A 86 -0.45 -21.88 -20.39
C ASP A 86 0.41 -22.93 -21.12
N ALA A 87 1.36 -22.48 -21.95
CA ALA A 87 2.34 -23.37 -22.58
C ALA A 87 3.19 -24.14 -21.56
N GLY A 88 3.58 -23.48 -20.45
CA GLY A 88 4.29 -24.13 -19.34
C GLY A 88 3.42 -25.17 -18.61
N LEU A 89 2.14 -24.84 -18.38
CA LEU A 89 1.16 -25.71 -17.72
C LEU A 89 0.76 -26.93 -18.56
N ALA A 90 0.83 -26.83 -19.89
CA ALA A 90 0.58 -27.94 -20.81
C ALA A 90 1.60 -29.08 -20.65
N VAL A 91 2.83 -28.78 -20.21
CA VAL A 91 3.92 -29.74 -20.11
C VAL A 91 3.75 -30.77 -18.98
N PRO A 92 3.46 -30.40 -17.72
CA PRO A 92 3.26 -31.35 -16.62
C PRO A 92 1.86 -31.98 -16.60
N SER A 93 1.03 -31.77 -17.62
CA SER A 93 -0.37 -32.24 -17.66
C SER A 93 -0.52 -33.77 -17.48
N ARG A 94 0.52 -34.56 -17.75
CA ARG A 94 0.55 -36.03 -17.62
C ARG A 94 1.25 -36.58 -16.36
N THR A 95 1.63 -35.70 -15.40
CA THR A 95 2.39 -36.07 -14.19
C THR A 95 1.54 -36.55 -13.00
N GLY A 96 0.20 -36.55 -13.13
CA GLY A 96 -0.73 -36.89 -12.03
C GLY A 96 -0.84 -35.83 -10.92
N LEU A 97 -0.13 -34.70 -11.02
CA LEU A 97 -0.22 -33.58 -10.09
C LEU A 97 -1.61 -32.91 -10.15
N SER A 98 -2.13 -32.46 -9.02
CA SER A 98 -3.34 -31.61 -8.95
C SER A 98 -3.11 -30.26 -9.62
N GLY A 99 -4.19 -29.58 -10.02
CA GLY A 99 -4.13 -28.26 -10.69
C GLY A 99 -3.25 -27.25 -9.93
N ASP A 100 -3.46 -27.14 -8.62
CA ASP A 100 -2.71 -26.21 -7.76
C ASP A 100 -1.22 -26.56 -7.71
N ARG A 101 -0.87 -27.85 -7.60
CA ARG A 101 0.54 -28.29 -7.57
C ARG A 101 1.25 -28.07 -8.90
N ARG A 102 0.55 -28.23 -10.03
CA ARG A 102 1.09 -27.91 -11.35
C ARG A 102 1.36 -26.42 -11.49
N LEU A 103 0.44 -25.58 -11.02
CA LEU A 103 0.62 -24.14 -11.00
C LEU A 103 1.82 -23.73 -10.13
N SER A 104 1.92 -24.26 -8.90
CA SER A 104 3.07 -23.99 -8.03
C SER A 104 4.40 -24.40 -8.66
N ALA A 105 4.46 -25.54 -9.33
CA ALA A 105 5.67 -26.01 -10.00
C ALA A 105 6.08 -25.09 -11.16
N ILE A 106 5.13 -24.68 -12.01
CA ILE A 106 5.43 -23.77 -13.13
C ILE A 106 5.79 -22.37 -12.64
N MET A 107 5.13 -21.85 -11.60
CA MET A 107 5.49 -20.57 -11.00
C MET A 107 6.89 -20.59 -10.40
N ALA A 108 7.31 -21.69 -9.76
CA ALA A 108 8.67 -21.82 -9.23
C ALA A 108 9.73 -21.75 -10.35
N VAL A 109 9.51 -22.45 -11.47
CA VAL A 109 10.44 -22.40 -12.62
C VAL A 109 10.45 -21.02 -13.28
N LEU A 110 9.27 -20.39 -13.44
CA LEU A 110 9.15 -19.03 -13.98
C LEU A 110 9.94 -18.03 -13.13
N HIS A 111 9.76 -18.06 -11.80
CA HIS A 111 10.46 -17.16 -10.89
C HIS A 111 11.96 -17.41 -10.85
N TYR A 112 12.38 -18.68 -10.92
CA TYR A 112 13.80 -19.03 -11.00
C TYR A 112 14.46 -18.47 -12.27
N VAL A 113 13.86 -18.70 -13.44
CA VAL A 113 14.37 -18.19 -14.74
C VAL A 113 14.41 -16.66 -14.75
N ARG A 114 13.35 -16.02 -14.22
CA ARG A 114 13.28 -14.57 -14.11
C ARG A 114 14.36 -14.01 -13.18
N GLY A 115 14.55 -14.63 -12.02
CA GLY A 115 15.55 -14.22 -11.03
C GLY A 115 16.99 -14.35 -11.56
N GLU A 116 17.30 -15.44 -12.26
CA GLU A 116 18.61 -15.62 -12.90
C GLU A 116 18.88 -14.55 -13.97
N ALA A 117 17.89 -14.26 -14.83
CA ALA A 117 18.02 -13.22 -15.83
C ALA A 117 18.17 -11.80 -15.22
N GLN A 118 17.49 -11.54 -14.10
CA GLN A 118 17.56 -10.27 -13.38
C GLN A 118 18.91 -10.05 -12.70
N LEU A 119 19.50 -11.09 -12.11
CA LEU A 119 20.86 -11.05 -11.58
C LEU A 119 21.89 -10.83 -12.71
N GLY A 120 21.72 -11.51 -13.85
CA GLY A 120 22.58 -11.32 -15.02
C GLY A 120 22.51 -9.91 -15.61
N ALA A 121 21.32 -9.31 -15.67
CA ALA A 121 21.12 -7.93 -16.15
C ALA A 121 21.71 -6.89 -15.18
N GLY A 122 21.55 -7.10 -13.86
CA GLY A 122 22.10 -6.20 -12.85
C GLY A 122 23.64 -6.20 -12.82
N LEU A 123 24.28 -7.35 -13.08
CA LEU A 123 25.73 -7.46 -13.20
C LEU A 123 26.29 -6.81 -14.48
N ALA A 124 25.54 -6.85 -15.59
CA ALA A 124 25.92 -6.19 -16.84
C ALA A 124 25.76 -4.66 -16.78
N ASP A 125 24.82 -4.15 -15.97
CA ASP A 125 24.70 -2.72 -15.66
C ASP A 125 25.76 -2.25 -14.64
N SER A 126 26.22 -3.12 -13.73
CA SER A 126 27.31 -2.80 -12.79
C SER A 126 28.70 -2.77 -13.43
N ASP A 127 28.93 -3.44 -14.56
CA ASP A 127 30.17 -3.26 -15.36
C ASP A 127 30.35 -1.81 -15.88
N ARG A 128 29.33 -0.94 -15.75
CA ARG A 128 29.42 0.51 -16.00
C ARG A 128 29.61 1.36 -14.73
N ALA A 129 29.63 0.77 -13.54
CA ALA A 129 29.71 1.45 -12.25
C ALA A 129 30.73 0.76 -11.31
N ASP A 130 31.92 1.35 -11.22
CA ASP A 130 33.00 1.13 -10.23
C ASP A 130 33.56 -0.29 -10.03
N ASP A 131 34.79 -0.49 -10.51
CA ASP A 131 35.67 -1.67 -10.31
C ASP A 131 35.84 -2.07 -8.82
N ALA A 132 35.70 -1.13 -7.88
CA ALA A 132 35.90 -1.36 -6.45
C ALA A 132 34.81 -2.26 -5.82
N THR A 133 33.58 -2.21 -6.33
CA THR A 133 32.45 -3.01 -5.80
C THR A 133 32.55 -4.47 -6.26
N GLN A 134 33.04 -4.67 -7.49
CA GLN A 134 33.24 -5.97 -8.12
C GLN A 134 34.42 -6.72 -7.48
N GLU A 135 35.49 -6.00 -7.12
CA GLU A 135 36.63 -6.57 -6.42
C GLU A 135 36.28 -6.98 -4.97
N ALA A 136 35.42 -6.22 -4.29
CA ALA A 136 34.91 -6.57 -2.96
C ALA A 136 34.02 -7.82 -2.99
N TYR A 137 33.16 -7.97 -4.01
CA TYR A 137 32.28 -9.14 -4.16
C TYR A 137 33.06 -10.41 -4.54
N VAL A 138 34.06 -10.29 -5.42
CA VAL A 138 34.96 -11.41 -5.77
C VAL A 138 35.86 -11.81 -4.61
N ARG A 139 36.33 -10.86 -3.78
CA ARG A 139 37.07 -11.16 -2.52
C ARG A 139 36.19 -11.79 -1.44
N LEU A 140 34.88 -11.54 -1.45
CA LEU A 140 33.96 -12.21 -0.52
C LEU A 140 33.73 -13.68 -0.88
N VAL A 141 33.87 -14.01 -2.18
CA VAL A 141 33.64 -15.35 -2.74
C VAL A 141 34.95 -16.15 -2.92
N ALA A 142 36.10 -15.48 -3.07
CA ALA A 142 37.41 -16.10 -3.23
C ALA A 142 38.30 -15.87 -2.00
N ALA A 143 38.83 -16.99 -1.49
CA ALA A 143 39.77 -17.17 -0.37
C ALA A 143 39.13 -17.31 1.03
N ASP A 144 39.03 -18.58 1.44
CA ASP A 144 39.22 -19.11 2.80
C ASP A 144 38.03 -19.23 3.77
N ARG A 145 36.80 -18.82 3.42
CA ARG A 145 35.64 -18.95 4.35
C ARG A 145 34.69 -20.15 4.15
N PHE A 146 34.80 -20.91 3.07
CA PHE A 146 33.96 -22.10 2.84
C PHE A 146 34.79 -23.39 2.76
N ARG A 147 35.09 -23.99 3.91
CA ARG A 147 35.92 -25.20 4.05
C ARG A 147 35.33 -26.50 3.45
N THR A 148 34.09 -26.49 2.96
CA THR A 148 33.39 -27.72 2.54
C THR A 148 33.39 -27.98 1.03
N CYS A 149 33.92 -27.07 0.20
CA CYS A 149 33.93 -27.24 -1.26
C CYS A 149 35.35 -27.14 -1.81
N ARG A 150 36.09 -28.26 -1.82
CA ARG A 150 37.38 -28.36 -2.51
C ARG A 150 37.19 -29.18 -3.80
N PRO A 151 37.39 -28.62 -5.00
CA PRO A 151 37.51 -29.41 -6.21
C PRO A 151 38.90 -30.08 -6.24
N ARG A 152 38.91 -31.35 -6.65
CA ARG A 152 40.12 -32.16 -6.83
C ARG A 152 40.95 -31.54 -7.96
N SER A 153 42.23 -31.30 -7.69
CA SER A 153 43.18 -30.62 -8.57
C SER A 153 43.40 -31.35 -9.89
N GLY A 154 43.20 -30.65 -11.00
CA GLY A 154 43.68 -31.01 -12.34
C GLY A 154 44.17 -29.74 -13.04
N THR A 155 45.46 -29.70 -13.34
CA THR A 155 46.20 -28.55 -13.86
C THR A 155 45.82 -28.19 -15.29
N ALA A 156 45.42 -26.93 -15.54
CA ALA A 156 45.58 -26.28 -16.85
C ALA A 156 45.63 -24.76 -16.69
N ARG A 157 46.82 -24.18 -16.89
CA ARG A 157 47.05 -22.74 -17.08
C ARG A 157 46.53 -22.33 -18.47
N SER A 158 45.67 -21.30 -18.55
CA SER A 158 45.59 -20.33 -19.66
C SER A 158 44.61 -19.18 -19.34
N PRO A 159 44.88 -17.93 -19.80
CA PRO A 159 44.17 -16.74 -19.35
C PRO A 159 42.89 -16.49 -20.17
N GLY A 160 41.76 -16.37 -19.47
CA GLY A 160 40.46 -16.09 -20.06
C GLY A 160 39.37 -15.93 -19.00
N ARG A 161 39.40 -14.82 -18.27
CA ARG A 161 38.42 -14.46 -17.23
C ARG A 161 37.10 -14.00 -17.88
N ALA A 162 36.23 -14.98 -18.18
CA ALA A 162 34.80 -14.81 -18.47
C ALA A 162 34.08 -16.17 -18.62
N ARG A 163 34.81 -17.26 -18.87
CA ARG A 163 34.22 -18.57 -19.22
C ARG A 163 33.99 -19.53 -18.03
N TRP A 164 34.27 -19.11 -16.80
CA TRP A 164 34.19 -20.01 -15.64
C TRP A 164 32.74 -20.25 -15.17
N TRP A 165 31.88 -19.21 -15.18
CA TRP A 165 30.48 -19.31 -14.72
C TRP A 165 29.52 -19.98 -15.71
N ALA A 166 29.84 -19.99 -17.01
CA ALA A 166 29.02 -20.69 -18.01
C ALA A 166 29.12 -22.23 -17.90
N ARG A 167 30.14 -22.77 -17.21
CA ARG A 167 30.33 -24.24 -17.07
C ARG A 167 29.65 -24.83 -15.83
N THR A 168 29.48 -24.07 -14.76
CA THR A 168 28.88 -24.57 -13.49
C THR A 168 27.36 -24.75 -13.58
N SER A 169 26.66 -24.00 -14.43
CA SER A 169 25.21 -24.16 -14.66
C SER A 169 24.85 -25.39 -15.51
N SER A 170 25.82 -25.97 -16.24
CA SER A 170 25.63 -27.19 -17.04
C SER A 170 25.88 -28.49 -16.26
N SER A 171 26.64 -28.43 -15.15
CA SER A 171 26.97 -29.60 -14.33
C SER A 171 25.92 -29.92 -13.27
N ALA A 172 25.24 -28.91 -12.72
CA ALA A 172 24.20 -29.11 -11.70
C ALA A 172 22.99 -29.94 -12.16
N TRP A 173 22.76 -30.04 -13.47
CA TRP A 173 21.65 -30.81 -14.05
C TRP A 173 22.00 -32.26 -14.42
N ARG A 174 23.27 -32.67 -14.36
CA ARG A 174 23.70 -34.02 -14.78
C ARG A 174 23.64 -35.07 -13.65
N GLU A 175 23.55 -34.66 -12.39
CA GLU A 175 23.57 -35.59 -11.24
C GLU A 175 22.20 -36.05 -10.74
N CYS A 176 21.08 -35.53 -11.28
CA CYS A 176 19.74 -35.95 -10.86
C CYS A 176 19.10 -37.08 -11.72
N SER A 177 19.80 -37.62 -12.72
CA SER A 177 19.26 -38.64 -13.63
C SER A 177 19.82 -40.05 -13.45
N THR A 178 20.61 -40.32 -12.42
CA THR A 178 21.15 -41.67 -12.15
C THR A 178 20.86 -42.09 -10.72
N GLY A 179 19.61 -42.48 -10.48
CA GLY A 179 19.18 -43.12 -9.24
C GLY A 179 18.05 -44.09 -9.56
N SER A 180 18.41 -45.29 -10.03
CA SER A 180 17.50 -46.40 -10.24
C SER A 180 16.86 -46.83 -8.92
N ALA A 181 15.54 -47.00 -8.95
CA ALA A 181 14.75 -47.55 -7.86
C ALA A 181 15.16 -48.99 -7.53
N THR A 182 15.49 -49.27 -6.26
CA THR A 182 15.26 -50.56 -5.60
C THR A 182 15.43 -50.41 -4.07
N SER A 183 14.33 -50.48 -3.33
CA SER A 183 14.17 -51.33 -2.14
C SER A 183 12.85 -51.01 -1.41
N SER A 184 11.93 -51.97 -1.51
CA SER A 184 10.91 -52.31 -0.51
C SER A 184 11.58 -52.57 0.85
N THR A 185 11.01 -52.30 2.03
CA THR A 185 9.88 -53.00 2.68
C THR A 185 9.54 -52.25 4.01
N PRO A 186 8.33 -52.38 4.60
CA PRO A 186 7.72 -51.40 5.53
C PRO A 186 7.60 -51.89 6.99
N LEU A 187 7.36 -50.96 7.93
CA LEU A 187 6.75 -51.22 9.26
C LEU A 187 6.00 -49.93 9.70
N ASP A 188 4.67 -49.83 9.77
CA ASP A 188 3.60 -50.51 10.53
C ASP A 188 3.03 -49.62 11.66
N GLY A 189 1.82 -49.10 11.41
CA GLY A 189 0.63 -49.26 12.26
C GLY A 189 0.57 -48.72 13.71
N LYS A 190 -0.31 -47.72 13.92
CA LYS A 190 -1.39 -47.67 14.95
C LYS A 190 -2.19 -46.35 14.81
N ARG A 191 -3.35 -46.34 14.12
CA ARG A 191 -4.77 -46.44 14.61
C ARG A 191 -5.22 -45.22 15.45
N PHE A 192 -6.28 -44.45 15.11
CA PHE A 192 -7.73 -44.77 15.03
C PHE A 192 -8.53 -43.60 14.32
N PRO A 193 -9.86 -43.67 14.00
CA PRO A 193 -10.39 -43.51 12.63
C PRO A 193 -11.67 -42.64 12.40
N ALA A 194 -11.91 -42.33 11.11
CA ALA A 194 -13.15 -42.25 10.30
C ALA A 194 -14.52 -41.76 10.85
N TYR A 195 -15.18 -40.84 10.11
CA TYR A 195 -16.43 -41.15 9.37
C TYR A 195 -16.78 -40.13 8.25
N HIS A 196 -17.63 -40.59 7.31
CA HIS A 196 -17.82 -40.19 5.91
C HIS A 196 -18.91 -39.13 5.58
N ARG A 197 -18.71 -38.44 4.43
CA ARG A 197 -19.64 -38.00 3.35
C ARG A 197 -21.17 -37.89 3.62
N ARG A 198 -21.78 -36.77 3.14
CA ARG A 198 -22.89 -36.75 2.14
C ARG A 198 -23.32 -35.34 1.70
N MET A 199 -23.35 -35.09 0.39
CA MET A 199 -24.46 -34.51 -0.43
C MET A 199 -23.92 -34.20 -1.84
N LYS A 200 -24.08 -35.13 -2.78
CA LYS A 200 -25.10 -35.18 -3.87
C LYS A 200 -24.89 -34.13 -4.99
N ARG A 201 -24.26 -34.59 -6.08
CA ARG A 201 -24.43 -34.10 -7.46
C ARG A 201 -25.64 -34.79 -8.11
N ARG A 202 -26.43 -34.02 -8.86
CA ARG A 202 -27.32 -34.32 -10.02
C ARG A 202 -28.27 -33.11 -10.12
N ALA A 203 -28.61 -32.51 -11.24
CA ALA A 203 -28.32 -32.71 -12.65
C ALA A 203 -28.82 -31.43 -13.38
N PHE A 204 -28.16 -30.98 -14.44
CA PHE A 204 -28.84 -30.28 -15.53
C PHE A 204 -28.12 -30.63 -16.83
N THR A 205 -28.69 -31.61 -17.52
CA THR A 205 -28.43 -31.96 -18.91
C THR A 205 -29.18 -31.00 -19.83
N ALA A 206 -28.55 -30.74 -20.98
CA ALA A 206 -29.02 -29.97 -22.12
C ALA A 206 -30.41 -30.40 -22.64
N LEU A 207 -31.07 -29.48 -23.38
CA LEU A 207 -31.95 -29.71 -24.54
C LEU A 207 -32.35 -28.33 -25.16
N PRO A 208 -32.86 -28.24 -26.41
CA PRO A 208 -32.15 -27.63 -27.53
C PRO A 208 -32.87 -26.42 -28.19
N ALA A 209 -32.19 -25.83 -29.17
CA ALA A 209 -32.73 -24.82 -30.08
C ALA A 209 -33.67 -25.42 -31.15
N ALA A 210 -34.77 -24.70 -31.44
CA ALA A 210 -35.40 -24.44 -32.74
C ALA A 210 -36.95 -24.51 -32.76
N ALA A 211 -37.50 -23.45 -33.39
CA ALA A 211 -38.78 -23.32 -34.10
C ALA A 211 -40.08 -23.02 -33.32
N LEU A 212 -40.56 -21.77 -33.43
CA LEU A 212 -41.67 -21.40 -34.34
C LEU A 212 -41.76 -19.86 -34.52
N LEU A 213 -41.89 -19.45 -35.79
CA LEU A 213 -41.91 -18.12 -36.46
C LEU A 213 -43.35 -17.52 -36.48
N PRO A 214 -43.70 -16.32 -37.07
CA PRO A 214 -43.11 -15.70 -38.28
C PRO A 214 -43.05 -14.16 -38.47
N ALA A 215 -42.09 -13.78 -39.33
CA ALA A 215 -42.07 -12.84 -40.47
C ALA A 215 -42.89 -11.52 -40.52
N ALA A 216 -42.17 -10.42 -40.86
CA ALA A 216 -42.50 -9.42 -41.89
C ALA A 216 -41.22 -8.58 -42.20
N THR A 217 -40.41 -8.92 -43.22
CA THR A 217 -40.35 -8.36 -44.60
C THR A 217 -39.61 -7.01 -44.80
N ALA A 218 -38.31 -7.12 -45.14
CA ALA A 218 -37.55 -6.52 -46.29
C ALA A 218 -37.48 -4.97 -46.54
N PRO A 219 -36.55 -4.45 -47.38
CA PRO A 219 -35.16 -4.84 -47.73
C PRO A 219 -34.13 -3.67 -47.73
N PHE A 220 -32.82 -3.99 -47.74
CA PHE A 220 -31.72 -3.10 -48.19
C PHE A 220 -31.71 -3.00 -49.74
N PRO A 221 -31.20 -1.91 -50.37
CA PRO A 221 -29.84 -2.02 -50.93
C PRO A 221 -29.05 -0.69 -51.11
N GLY A 222 -27.73 -0.80 -51.29
CA GLY A 222 -26.94 0.22 -51.99
C GLY A 222 -25.46 0.28 -51.59
N ALA A 223 -24.61 -0.42 -52.35
CA ALA A 223 -23.16 -0.38 -52.20
C ALA A 223 -22.46 0.55 -53.22
N ALA A 224 -21.35 1.17 -52.75
CA ALA A 224 -20.11 1.56 -53.45
C ALA A 224 -20.00 2.92 -54.22
N PRO A 225 -18.78 3.37 -54.61
CA PRO A 225 -17.57 3.66 -53.79
C PRO A 225 -16.83 4.99 -54.14
N ALA A 226 -15.77 5.30 -53.37
CA ALA A 226 -14.50 5.97 -53.74
C ALA A 226 -14.28 7.52 -53.67
N HIS A 227 -13.04 7.83 -53.26
CA HIS A 227 -12.18 9.03 -53.47
C HIS A 227 -12.10 10.19 -52.45
N ALA A 228 -11.00 10.13 -51.66
CA ALA A 228 -9.99 11.14 -51.32
C ALA A 228 -10.30 12.66 -51.40
N THR A 229 -10.08 13.38 -50.29
CA THR A 229 -9.03 14.41 -50.05
C THR A 229 -9.45 15.42 -48.96
N ALA A 230 -8.45 16.13 -48.40
CA ALA A 230 -8.49 17.24 -47.44
C ALA A 230 -8.51 16.87 -45.94
N GLY A 231 -7.35 17.07 -45.29
CA GLY A 231 -7.19 17.01 -43.83
C GLY A 231 -7.75 18.26 -43.14
N PRO A 232 -8.13 18.18 -41.86
CA PRO A 232 -8.67 19.32 -41.14
C PRO A 232 -7.56 20.19 -40.51
N PRO A 233 -7.80 21.51 -40.36
CA PRO A 233 -6.81 22.48 -39.92
C PRO A 233 -6.57 22.46 -38.40
N ALA A 234 -5.51 23.14 -37.98
CA ALA A 234 -5.12 23.29 -36.57
C ALA A 234 -6.22 23.91 -35.69
N PRO A 235 -6.37 23.50 -34.42
CA PRO A 235 -7.35 24.10 -33.52
C PRO A 235 -6.83 25.47 -33.04
N THR A 236 -7.54 26.52 -33.43
CA THR A 236 -7.58 27.80 -32.72
C THR A 236 -8.32 27.63 -31.37
N PRO A 237 -8.02 28.45 -30.35
CA PRO A 237 -8.64 28.34 -29.04
C PRO A 237 -10.11 28.76 -29.13
N GLY A 238 -10.99 27.76 -29.15
CA GLY A 238 -12.44 27.94 -29.18
C GLY A 238 -12.98 28.41 -27.84
N VAL A 239 -13.47 29.64 -27.82
CA VAL A 239 -14.42 30.17 -26.82
C VAL A 239 -15.62 29.21 -26.72
N HIS A 240 -15.89 28.70 -25.51
CA HIS A 240 -17.08 27.90 -25.25
C HIS A 240 -18.36 28.72 -25.48
N PRO A 241 -19.43 28.14 -26.08
CA PRO A 241 -20.73 28.80 -26.16
C PRO A 241 -21.33 28.96 -24.75
N PRO A 242 -22.09 30.03 -24.47
CA PRO A 242 -22.69 30.24 -23.17
C PRO A 242 -23.91 29.32 -23.03
N GLY A 243 -23.78 28.21 -22.30
CA GLY A 243 -24.92 27.34 -22.05
C GLY A 243 -24.58 25.93 -21.58
N ALA A 244 -23.85 25.82 -20.47
CA ALA A 244 -23.87 24.71 -19.48
C ALA A 244 -22.57 24.75 -18.70
N GLY A 245 -22.55 25.51 -17.59
CA GLY A 245 -21.49 25.36 -16.60
C GLY A 245 -21.55 23.96 -15.96
N PRO A 246 -20.43 23.44 -15.43
CA PRO A 246 -20.41 22.20 -14.66
C PRO A 246 -21.27 22.43 -13.40
N GLY A 247 -22.53 21.96 -13.44
CA GLY A 247 -23.47 22.16 -12.33
C GLY A 247 -24.93 22.33 -12.70
N THR A 248 -25.30 22.50 -13.97
CA THR A 248 -26.73 22.58 -14.34
C THR A 248 -27.27 21.17 -14.58
N PRO A 249 -28.37 20.73 -13.94
CA PRO A 249 -29.05 19.51 -14.35
C PRO A 249 -29.44 19.65 -15.82
N PRO A 250 -29.43 18.56 -16.59
CA PRO A 250 -29.81 18.66 -17.98
C PRO A 250 -31.21 19.23 -18.11
N GLY A 251 -31.29 20.37 -18.80
CA GLY A 251 -32.57 21.02 -19.07
C GLY A 251 -33.41 20.20 -20.04
N PRO A 252 -34.70 20.53 -20.18
CA PRO A 252 -35.57 19.97 -21.22
C PRO A 252 -35.00 20.36 -22.59
N GLY A 253 -34.18 19.49 -23.17
CA GLY A 253 -33.42 19.76 -24.41
C GLY A 253 -32.09 19.03 -24.52
N THR A 254 -31.55 18.47 -23.42
CA THR A 254 -30.37 17.60 -23.52
C THR A 254 -30.75 16.29 -24.24
N PRO A 255 -30.01 15.85 -25.27
CA PRO A 255 -30.32 14.63 -26.01
C PRO A 255 -30.42 13.42 -25.06
N LEU A 256 -31.49 12.63 -25.19
CA LEU A 256 -31.73 11.45 -24.35
C LEU A 256 -30.55 10.45 -24.33
N GLY A 257 -29.74 10.43 -25.40
CA GLY A 257 -28.57 9.58 -25.54
C GLY A 257 -27.25 10.11 -24.96
N SER A 258 -27.22 11.33 -24.41
CA SER A 258 -25.99 11.95 -23.86
C SER A 258 -25.91 11.95 -22.33
N PHE A 259 -26.89 11.39 -21.63
CA PHE A 259 -26.84 11.28 -20.17
C PHE A 259 -25.83 10.24 -19.73
N GLU A 260 -24.98 10.62 -18.77
CA GLU A 260 -23.98 9.74 -18.15
C GLU A 260 -23.12 8.99 -19.19
N SER A 261 -22.76 9.66 -20.29
CA SER A 261 -21.90 9.11 -21.34
C SER A 261 -20.69 10.04 -21.60
N PRO A 262 -19.46 9.58 -21.30
CA PRO A 262 -19.12 8.30 -20.67
C PRO A 262 -19.60 8.25 -19.21
N GLY A 263 -20.00 7.08 -18.73
CA GLY A 263 -20.52 6.92 -17.36
C GLY A 263 -19.43 7.01 -16.27
N VAL A 264 -18.19 6.74 -16.66
CA VAL A 264 -17.00 6.83 -15.81
C VAL A 264 -16.02 7.82 -16.43
N VAL A 265 -15.55 8.75 -15.62
CA VAL A 265 -14.60 9.79 -15.95
C VAL A 265 -13.39 9.70 -15.03
N HIS A 266 -12.25 10.23 -15.46
CA HIS A 266 -11.02 10.28 -14.65
C HIS A 266 -10.62 8.93 -14.02
N GLY A 267 -10.83 7.83 -14.74
CA GLY A 267 -10.48 6.47 -14.32
C GLY A 267 -11.61 5.73 -13.62
N ASN A 268 -12.09 6.23 -12.48
CA ASN A 268 -13.06 5.52 -11.63
C ASN A 268 -14.12 6.42 -10.98
N LEU A 269 -14.23 7.68 -11.40
CA LEU A 269 -15.25 8.60 -10.90
C LEU A 269 -16.52 8.53 -11.76
N PRO A 270 -17.72 8.61 -11.17
CA PRO A 270 -18.95 8.68 -11.95
C PRO A 270 -19.04 10.02 -12.70
N ALA A 271 -19.70 10.06 -13.86
CA ALA A 271 -19.91 11.27 -14.66
C ALA A 271 -20.50 12.46 -13.87
N PHE A 272 -21.19 12.18 -12.76
CA PHE A 272 -21.83 13.17 -11.90
C PHE A 272 -21.03 13.56 -10.65
N TYR A 273 -19.77 13.10 -10.51
CA TYR A 273 -19.00 13.30 -9.28
C TYR A 273 -18.81 14.78 -8.90
N GLU A 274 -18.67 15.68 -9.87
CA GLU A 274 -18.52 17.12 -9.61
C GLU A 274 -19.77 17.71 -8.96
N ARG A 275 -20.97 17.22 -9.33
CA ARG A 275 -22.22 17.63 -8.68
C ARG A 275 -22.27 17.15 -7.24
N LEU A 276 -21.89 15.89 -6.98
CA LEU A 276 -21.81 15.38 -5.61
C LEU A 276 -20.80 16.15 -4.76
N ARG A 277 -19.62 16.46 -5.31
CA ARG A 277 -18.62 17.29 -4.65
C ARG A 277 -19.17 18.68 -4.39
N ALA A 278 -19.87 19.25 -5.36
CA ALA A 278 -20.55 20.51 -5.24
C ALA A 278 -21.80 20.47 -4.33
N ASP A 279 -22.18 19.36 -3.69
CA ASP A 279 -23.21 19.32 -2.65
C ASP A 279 -22.63 19.31 -1.23
N LEU A 280 -21.31 19.13 -1.08
CA LEU A 280 -20.63 19.12 0.21
C LEU A 280 -20.52 20.55 0.76
N ARG A 281 -21.52 20.96 1.55
CA ARG A 281 -21.64 22.30 2.16
C ARG A 281 -21.20 22.35 3.63
N TYR A 282 -20.90 21.19 4.22
CA TYR A 282 -20.48 21.03 5.62
C TYR A 282 -21.35 21.81 6.63
N PRO A 283 -22.67 21.57 6.67
CA PRO A 283 -23.61 22.34 7.50
C PRO A 283 -23.34 22.21 9.02
N ASP A 284 -22.60 21.20 9.46
CA ASP A 284 -22.28 20.99 10.87
C ASP A 284 -20.92 21.57 11.28
N ALA A 285 -20.18 22.17 10.34
CA ALA A 285 -18.90 22.83 10.61
C ALA A 285 -19.07 24.02 11.58
N TRP A 286 -18.06 24.32 12.39
CA TRP A 286 -18.10 25.50 13.27
C TRP A 286 -18.29 26.80 12.45
N GLY A 287 -19.14 27.72 12.89
CA GLY A 287 -19.51 28.91 12.12
C GLY A 287 -20.64 28.69 11.11
N SER A 288 -20.68 27.55 10.43
CA SER A 288 -21.81 27.16 9.54
C SER A 288 -22.99 26.55 10.33
N SER A 289 -22.67 25.80 11.38
CA SER A 289 -23.65 25.11 12.23
C SER A 289 -24.64 26.08 12.90
N PRO A 290 -25.92 25.68 13.08
CA PRO A 290 -26.86 26.44 13.89
C PRO A 290 -26.46 26.49 15.37
N ILE A 291 -25.60 25.59 15.83
CA ILE A 291 -25.12 25.56 17.23
C ILE A 291 -24.04 26.63 17.41
N ARG A 292 -24.36 27.68 18.18
CA ARG A 292 -23.47 28.84 18.42
C ARG A 292 -22.63 28.75 19.69
N ASP A 293 -23.00 27.86 20.61
CA ASP A 293 -22.15 27.53 21.76
C ASP A 293 -21.05 26.56 21.34
N PHE A 294 -19.78 26.90 21.58
CA PHE A 294 -18.67 26.09 21.11
C PHE A 294 -18.62 24.72 21.78
N ASP A 295 -18.87 24.64 23.09
CA ASP A 295 -18.82 23.36 23.79
C ASP A 295 -19.99 22.46 23.38
N GLY A 296 -21.17 23.04 23.17
CA GLY A 296 -22.33 22.38 22.57
C GLY A 296 -22.05 21.88 21.16
N TRP A 297 -21.45 22.72 20.31
CA TRP A 297 -21.05 22.33 18.96
C TRP A 297 -20.03 21.20 18.99
N ARG A 298 -18.99 21.29 19.84
CA ARG A 298 -17.95 20.27 19.96
C ARG A 298 -18.54 18.92 20.36
N ARG A 299 -19.48 18.89 21.31
CA ARG A 299 -20.19 17.66 21.70
C ARG A 299 -21.00 17.09 20.53
N HIS A 300 -21.73 17.94 19.81
CA HIS A 300 -22.52 17.53 18.64
C HIS A 300 -21.63 16.98 17.51
N ALA A 301 -20.59 17.71 17.14
CA ALA A 301 -19.65 17.33 16.09
C ALA A 301 -18.93 16.02 16.44
N ARG A 302 -18.46 15.87 17.69
CA ARG A 302 -17.87 14.58 18.14
C ARG A 302 -18.90 13.45 18.05
N ALA A 303 -20.13 13.64 18.53
CA ALA A 303 -21.18 12.62 18.43
C ALA A 303 -21.54 12.27 16.98
N LEU A 304 -21.43 13.22 16.05
CA LEU A 304 -21.61 12.97 14.63
C LEU A 304 -20.49 12.11 14.07
N VAL A 305 -19.22 12.45 14.34
CA VAL A 305 -18.07 11.63 13.93
C VAL A 305 -18.19 10.22 14.50
N GLU A 306 -18.55 10.08 15.77
CA GLU A 306 -18.79 8.81 16.45
C GLU A 306 -19.80 7.90 15.72
N ARG A 307 -20.89 8.46 15.19
CA ARG A 307 -21.86 7.73 14.37
C ARG A 307 -21.29 7.28 13.03
N HIS A 308 -20.39 8.08 12.44
CA HIS A 308 -19.78 7.84 11.14
C HIS A 308 -18.48 7.04 11.18
N LEU A 309 -17.98 6.67 12.37
CA LEU A 309 -16.91 5.68 12.45
C LEU A 309 -17.36 4.34 11.86
N VAL A 310 -18.65 4.02 11.91
CA VAL A 310 -19.17 2.71 11.46
C VAL A 310 -18.34 1.61 12.11
N HIS A 311 -18.23 1.63 13.44
CA HIS A 311 -17.60 0.56 14.24
C HIS A 311 -18.08 0.70 15.69
N PRO A 312 -18.50 -0.39 16.36
CA PRO A 312 -19.00 -0.33 17.73
C PRO A 312 -17.92 0.14 18.72
N ALA A 313 -18.34 0.80 19.80
CA ALA A 313 -17.46 1.18 20.90
C ALA A 313 -17.22 -0.01 21.85
N ASP A 314 -16.00 -0.13 22.37
CA ASP A 314 -15.56 -1.20 23.30
C ASP A 314 -15.05 -0.60 24.64
N ASP A 315 -15.59 0.54 25.06
CA ASP A 315 -15.03 1.39 26.13
C ASP A 315 -14.92 0.68 27.50
N ARG A 316 -15.74 -0.34 27.74
CA ARG A 316 -15.77 -1.10 29.00
C ARG A 316 -14.95 -2.39 28.99
N LEU A 317 -14.35 -2.76 27.86
CA LEU A 317 -13.60 -4.01 27.76
C LEU A 317 -12.28 -3.91 28.56
N PRO A 318 -12.02 -4.80 29.54
CA PRO A 318 -10.75 -4.78 30.27
C PRO A 318 -9.55 -5.08 29.36
N PHE A 319 -8.44 -4.37 29.52
CA PHE A 319 -7.26 -4.52 28.66
C PHE A 319 -6.50 -5.85 28.86
N ARG A 320 -6.55 -6.45 30.06
CA ARG A 320 -5.86 -7.70 30.41
C ARG A 320 -4.40 -7.76 29.90
N PRO A 321 -3.54 -6.78 30.25
CA PRO A 321 -2.19 -6.71 29.70
C PRO A 321 -1.29 -7.84 30.20
N HIS A 322 -0.41 -8.32 29.34
CA HIS A 322 0.59 -9.34 29.65
C HIS A 322 1.93 -8.98 28.99
N VAL A 323 3.02 -9.01 29.75
CA VAL A 323 4.37 -8.74 29.23
C VAL A 323 4.91 -10.02 28.61
N LEU A 324 5.28 -9.94 27.32
CA LEU A 324 5.84 -11.06 26.55
C LEU A 324 7.37 -11.09 26.58
N ASP A 325 7.99 -9.92 26.57
CA ASP A 325 9.44 -9.75 26.65
C ASP A 325 9.76 -8.39 27.28
N GLU A 326 10.90 -8.31 27.97
CA GLU A 326 11.37 -7.11 28.65
C GLU A 326 12.90 -6.99 28.51
N ARG A 327 13.37 -5.79 28.15
CA ARG A 327 14.81 -5.47 28.03
C ARG A 327 15.10 -4.10 28.63
N ARG A 328 16.04 -4.05 29.57
CA ARG A 328 16.64 -2.79 30.03
C ARG A 328 17.61 -2.26 28.97
N THR A 329 17.63 -0.95 28.78
CA THR A 329 18.55 -0.29 27.84
C THR A 329 19.60 0.50 28.61
N THR A 330 20.75 0.75 27.97
CA THR A 330 21.78 1.66 28.48
C THR A 330 21.37 3.13 28.40
N ARG A 331 20.25 3.44 27.74
CA ARG A 331 19.69 4.79 27.54
C ARG A 331 18.70 5.21 28.64
N GLY A 332 18.63 4.48 29.77
CA GLY A 332 17.82 4.86 30.93
C GLY A 332 16.33 4.57 30.81
N TYR A 333 15.92 3.60 29.98
CA TYR A 333 14.55 3.13 29.89
C TYR A 333 14.46 1.61 29.68
N VAL A 334 13.30 1.05 29.98
CA VAL A 334 12.93 -0.35 29.78
C VAL A 334 12.03 -0.48 28.57
N ARG A 335 12.32 -1.41 27.67
CA ARG A 335 11.48 -1.79 26.53
C ARG A 335 10.70 -3.04 26.88
N ARG A 336 9.39 -3.03 26.68
CA ARG A 336 8.50 -4.18 26.87
C ARG A 336 7.71 -4.44 25.61
N LEU A 337 7.58 -5.71 25.27
CA LEU A 337 6.61 -6.16 24.31
C LEU A 337 5.40 -6.65 25.10
N VAL A 338 4.27 -5.98 24.97
CA VAL A 338 3.07 -6.26 25.76
C VAL A 338 1.94 -6.73 24.86
N ALA A 339 1.18 -7.73 25.29
CA ALA A 339 -0.06 -8.14 24.66
C ALA A 339 -1.26 -7.68 25.49
N PHE A 340 -2.25 -7.05 24.87
CA PHE A 340 -3.47 -6.60 25.54
C PHE A 340 -4.67 -6.58 24.58
N ASP A 341 -5.87 -6.66 25.14
CA ASP A 341 -7.13 -6.65 24.40
C ASP A 341 -7.44 -5.21 23.97
N ILE A 342 -7.32 -4.93 22.66
CA ILE A 342 -7.56 -3.59 22.09
C ILE A 342 -9.02 -3.41 21.68
N THR A 343 -9.70 -4.47 21.27
CA THR A 343 -11.15 -4.51 20.99
C THR A 343 -11.68 -5.85 21.46
N ARG A 344 -13.01 -6.04 21.45
CA ARG A 344 -13.61 -7.34 21.81
C ARG A 344 -13.26 -8.44 20.81
N TYR A 345 -12.74 -8.07 19.64
CA TYR A 345 -12.36 -8.96 18.56
C TYR A 345 -10.86 -9.21 18.49
N SER A 346 -10.04 -8.32 19.05
CA SER A 346 -8.60 -8.32 18.80
C SER A 346 -7.78 -8.10 20.06
N ARG A 347 -6.78 -8.98 20.22
CA ARG A 347 -5.67 -8.82 21.15
C ARG A 347 -4.41 -8.51 20.35
N VAL A 348 -3.71 -7.43 20.68
CA VAL A 348 -2.57 -6.91 19.91
C VAL A 348 -1.30 -6.98 20.72
N ARG A 349 -0.16 -7.10 20.01
CA ARG A 349 1.18 -6.89 20.56
C ARG A 349 1.57 -5.43 20.35
N ALA A 350 2.14 -4.81 21.38
CA ALA A 350 2.55 -3.42 21.37
C ALA A 350 3.92 -3.24 22.00
N ALA A 351 4.68 -2.28 21.50
CA ALA A 351 5.92 -1.86 22.12
C ALA A 351 5.61 -0.78 23.16
N LEU A 352 6.00 -1.04 24.41
CA LEU A 352 5.86 -0.13 25.54
C LEU A 352 7.25 0.21 26.08
N LEU A 353 7.67 1.46 25.91
CA LEU A 353 8.94 1.95 26.43
C LEU A 353 8.65 2.79 27.67
N THR A 354 9.36 2.53 28.77
CA THR A 354 9.11 3.17 30.08
C THR A 354 10.42 3.66 30.68
N PRO A 355 10.54 4.93 31.10
CA PRO A 355 11.74 5.44 31.76
C PRO A 355 12.11 4.58 32.97
N ASP A 356 13.40 4.29 33.16
CA ASP A 356 13.90 3.46 34.26
C ASP A 356 14.10 4.30 35.53
N ARG A 357 13.03 4.97 35.94
CA ARG A 357 12.97 5.83 37.13
C ARG A 357 11.53 5.95 37.64
N PRO A 358 11.31 6.28 38.92
CA PRO A 358 9.97 6.45 39.48
C PRO A 358 9.13 7.45 38.68
N GLY A 359 7.86 7.11 38.46
CA GLY A 359 6.87 7.97 37.81
C GLY A 359 6.01 8.77 38.80
N PRO A 360 4.86 9.31 38.38
CA PRO A 360 4.27 9.18 37.04
C PRO A 360 4.96 10.04 35.98
N HIS A 361 5.07 9.54 34.76
CA HIS A 361 5.70 10.20 33.61
C HIS A 361 4.65 10.73 32.62
N PRO A 362 4.94 11.81 31.88
CA PRO A 362 4.16 12.10 30.67
C PRO A 362 4.30 10.93 29.68
N ALA A 363 3.33 10.78 28.79
CA ALA A 363 3.32 9.67 27.84
C ALA A 363 3.01 10.10 26.41
N VAL A 364 3.41 9.28 25.45
CA VAL A 364 3.15 9.49 24.02
C VAL A 364 2.60 8.20 23.39
N LEU A 365 1.45 8.32 22.72
CA LEU A 365 0.95 7.32 21.78
C LEU A 365 1.53 7.60 20.40
N LEU A 366 2.26 6.63 19.84
CA LEU A 366 2.83 6.71 18.49
C LEU A 366 1.97 5.96 17.48
N LEU A 367 1.68 6.64 16.37
CA LEU A 367 0.75 6.18 15.32
C LEU A 367 1.48 6.16 13.99
N HIS A 368 1.76 4.96 13.47
CA HIS A 368 2.62 4.76 12.30
C HIS A 368 1.95 5.13 10.96
N ASP A 369 2.80 5.46 9.97
CA ASP A 369 2.36 5.75 8.61
C ASP A 369 1.90 4.49 7.85
N HIS A 370 1.25 4.71 6.70
CA HIS A 370 0.86 3.64 5.77
C HIS A 370 2.10 3.08 5.04
N GLY A 371 2.80 3.93 4.28
CA GLY A 371 4.10 3.66 3.68
C GLY A 371 4.19 2.53 2.64
N ALA A 372 3.12 1.75 2.44
CA ALA A 372 3.12 0.51 1.65
C ALA A 372 4.20 -0.51 2.09
N ARG A 373 4.70 -0.36 3.32
CA ARG A 373 5.66 -1.26 3.97
C ARG A 373 4.91 -1.98 5.09
N PHE A 374 4.28 -3.10 4.75
CA PHE A 374 3.31 -3.82 5.59
C PHE A 374 3.96 -4.77 6.60
N ASP A 375 5.22 -5.16 6.37
CA ASP A 375 5.96 -6.05 7.25
C ASP A 375 6.34 -5.41 8.61
N ILE A 376 6.29 -4.08 8.69
CA ILE A 376 6.55 -3.29 9.90
C ILE A 376 5.42 -2.29 10.16
N GLY A 377 5.07 -2.06 11.42
CA GLY A 377 4.09 -1.06 11.84
C GLY A 377 4.67 -0.16 12.91
N LYS A 378 4.52 -0.53 14.17
CA LYS A 378 5.16 0.10 15.34
C LYS A 378 6.68 0.17 15.21
N GLU A 379 7.29 -0.79 14.52
CA GLU A 379 8.74 -0.83 14.26
C GLU A 379 9.21 0.31 13.34
N LYS A 380 8.30 1.01 12.65
CA LYS A 380 8.64 2.27 11.94
C LYS A 380 9.09 3.38 12.89
N PHE A 381 8.73 3.29 14.17
CA PHE A 381 9.12 4.26 15.20
C PHE A 381 9.94 3.68 16.34
N VAL A 382 9.91 2.36 16.55
CA VAL A 382 10.58 1.68 17.66
C VAL A 382 11.65 0.77 17.09
N GLU A 383 12.88 0.85 17.60
CA GLU A 383 13.92 -0.11 17.20
C GLU A 383 13.52 -1.52 17.71
N PRO A 384 13.19 -2.48 16.84
CA PRO A 384 12.78 -3.79 17.30
C PRO A 384 13.96 -4.58 17.86
N TRP A 385 13.75 -5.23 19.01
CA TRP A 385 14.76 -6.08 19.68
C TRP A 385 14.36 -7.56 19.72
N TYR A 386 13.20 -7.89 19.17
CA TYR A 386 12.56 -9.21 19.22
C TYR A 386 12.47 -9.89 17.84
N ASP A 387 12.87 -9.21 16.76
CA ASP A 387 12.80 -9.71 15.39
C ASP A 387 13.86 -9.01 14.51
N GLU A 388 14.86 -9.76 14.06
CA GLU A 388 15.97 -9.24 13.26
C GLU A 388 15.56 -8.86 11.82
N ALA A 389 14.60 -9.59 11.23
CA ALA A 389 14.12 -9.27 9.88
C ALA A 389 13.36 -7.93 9.89
N ARG A 390 12.53 -7.71 10.91
CA ARG A 390 11.88 -6.41 11.11
C ARG A 390 12.87 -5.31 11.44
N LEU A 391 13.96 -5.60 12.16
CA LEU A 391 15.01 -4.60 12.43
C LEU A 391 15.63 -4.04 11.16
N ASN A 392 16.00 -4.92 10.22
CA ASN A 392 16.57 -4.49 8.95
C ASN A 392 15.57 -3.64 8.16
N SER A 393 14.32 -4.09 8.06
CA SER A 393 13.25 -3.33 7.40
C SER A 393 12.99 -1.96 8.04
N ALA A 394 12.98 -1.92 9.37
CA ALA A 394 12.78 -0.72 10.15
C ALA A 394 13.93 0.29 9.97
N ARG A 395 15.18 -0.17 9.90
CA ARG A 395 16.35 0.68 9.63
C ARG A 395 16.33 1.26 8.21
N GLU A 396 15.94 0.49 7.21
CA GLU A 396 15.72 1.00 5.85
C GLU A 396 14.66 2.11 5.86
N TRP A 397 13.55 1.87 6.56
CA TRP A 397 12.44 2.82 6.66
C TRP A 397 12.86 4.12 7.34
N THR A 398 13.47 4.03 8.51
CA THR A 398 13.89 5.21 9.27
C THR A 398 15.01 5.97 8.56
N THR A 399 15.95 5.30 7.90
CA THR A 399 16.99 5.97 7.08
C THR A 399 16.35 6.81 5.99
N ARG A 400 15.30 6.29 5.34
CA ARG A 400 14.62 6.97 4.24
C ARG A 400 13.77 8.16 4.69
N LEU A 401 13.01 8.03 5.78
CA LEU A 401 11.95 8.98 6.11
C LEU A 401 12.10 9.66 7.47
N MET A 402 12.98 9.17 8.35
CA MET A 402 13.11 9.60 9.74
C MET A 402 14.58 9.80 10.17
N SER A 403 15.48 10.06 9.22
CA SER A 403 16.91 10.30 9.46
C SER A 403 17.63 9.20 10.25
N GLY A 404 17.19 7.95 10.11
CA GLY A 404 17.75 6.79 10.82
C GLY A 404 17.41 6.74 12.31
N ARG A 405 16.50 7.60 12.79
CA ARG A 405 16.11 7.69 14.20
C ARG A 405 14.83 6.92 14.47
N PHE A 406 14.78 6.29 15.65
CA PHE A 406 13.57 5.66 16.18
C PHE A 406 12.92 6.60 17.18
N VAL A 407 11.86 7.28 16.74
CA VAL A 407 11.14 8.32 17.51
C VAL A 407 10.73 7.84 18.91
N ALA A 408 10.34 6.57 19.06
CA ALA A 408 9.96 6.02 20.35
C ALA A 408 11.14 5.94 21.33
N ASP A 409 12.29 5.47 20.86
CA ASP A 409 13.51 5.34 21.65
C ASP A 409 14.05 6.73 22.06
N GLU A 410 13.90 7.74 21.19
CA GLU A 410 14.25 9.14 21.49
C GLU A 410 13.34 9.74 22.58
N LEU A 411 12.02 9.59 22.45
CA LEU A 411 11.07 10.07 23.45
C LEU A 411 11.21 9.33 24.79
N ALA A 412 11.45 8.01 24.77
CA ALA A 412 11.68 7.23 25.97
C ALA A 412 12.93 7.69 26.71
N ALA A 413 14.04 7.92 25.99
CA ALA A 413 15.28 8.46 26.56
C ALA A 413 15.09 9.87 27.15
N ARG A 414 14.18 10.68 26.59
CA ARG A 414 13.80 11.99 27.17
C ARG A 414 13.01 11.83 28.47
N GLY A 415 12.40 10.67 28.74
CA GLY A 415 11.63 10.41 29.95
C GLY A 415 10.11 10.34 29.74
N TYR A 416 9.65 10.06 28.52
CA TYR A 416 8.25 9.74 28.25
C TYR A 416 8.00 8.23 28.37
N VAL A 417 6.81 7.84 28.82
CA VAL A 417 6.30 6.49 28.54
C VAL A 417 5.75 6.48 27.11
N VAL A 418 6.21 5.55 26.27
CA VAL A 418 5.83 5.53 24.86
C VAL A 418 5.13 4.22 24.53
N LEU A 419 3.98 4.30 23.87
CA LEU A 419 3.24 3.15 23.37
C LEU A 419 3.12 3.23 21.85
N ALA A 420 3.48 2.15 21.16
CA ALA A 420 3.25 2.00 19.73
C ALA A 420 2.53 0.68 19.44
N VAL A 421 1.43 0.76 18.68
CA VAL A 421 0.53 -0.36 18.36
C VAL A 421 0.39 -0.47 16.84
N ASP A 422 0.39 -1.69 16.33
CA ASP A 422 0.17 -1.95 14.91
C ASP A 422 -1.31 -1.72 14.51
N THR A 423 -1.50 -0.97 13.43
CA THR A 423 -2.76 -0.92 12.69
C THR A 423 -2.98 -2.26 12.00
N LEU A 424 -4.23 -2.71 11.90
CA LEU A 424 -4.56 -3.92 11.14
C LEU A 424 -3.95 -3.86 9.72
N GLY A 425 -3.22 -4.89 9.31
CA GLY A 425 -2.51 -4.93 8.03
C GLY A 425 -1.01 -4.67 8.12
N TRP A 426 -0.47 -4.22 9.26
CA TRP A 426 0.95 -3.94 9.46
C TRP A 426 1.57 -4.73 10.61
N GLY A 427 2.89 -4.92 10.57
CA GLY A 427 3.68 -5.46 11.68
C GLY A 427 3.20 -6.83 12.17
N ASP A 428 2.85 -6.96 13.45
CA ASP A 428 2.29 -8.20 14.01
C ASP A 428 0.89 -8.54 13.46
N ARG A 429 0.26 -7.62 12.75
CA ARG A 429 -1.05 -7.75 12.11
C ARG A 429 -0.94 -7.71 10.58
N ALA A 430 0.25 -8.00 10.05
CA ALA A 430 0.54 -8.03 8.61
C ALA A 430 -0.18 -9.19 7.89
N GLY A 431 -0.09 -9.18 6.56
CA GLY A 431 -0.75 -10.15 5.67
C GLY A 431 -1.67 -9.48 4.65
N LEU A 432 -1.89 -8.16 4.79
CA LEU A 432 -2.60 -7.35 3.82
C LEU A 432 -1.62 -6.87 2.74
N THR A 433 -1.98 -7.06 1.47
CA THR A 433 -1.26 -6.45 0.35
C THR A 433 -1.81 -5.06 0.04
N TYR A 434 -1.06 -4.28 -0.74
CA TYR A 434 -1.52 -2.94 -1.13
C TYR A 434 -2.87 -2.99 -1.85
N GLU A 435 -3.07 -3.95 -2.76
CA GLU A 435 -4.29 -4.10 -3.57
C GLU A 435 -5.47 -4.70 -2.81
N ALA A 436 -5.20 -5.48 -1.75
CA ALA A 436 -6.24 -6.17 -0.99
C ALA A 436 -7.03 -5.24 -0.05
N GLN A 437 -6.59 -3.99 0.15
CA GLN A 437 -7.22 -3.07 1.09
C GLN A 437 -8.62 -2.66 0.65
N GLN A 438 -8.89 -2.56 -0.65
CA GLN A 438 -10.24 -2.32 -1.17
C GLN A 438 -11.19 -3.48 -0.83
N ALA A 439 -10.74 -4.72 -0.97
CA ALA A 439 -11.53 -5.89 -0.59
C ALA A 439 -11.74 -5.95 0.93
N LEU A 440 -10.71 -5.63 1.72
CA LEU A 440 -10.84 -5.51 3.17
C LEU A 440 -11.88 -4.44 3.55
N ALA A 441 -11.81 -3.26 2.94
CA ALA A 441 -12.76 -2.18 3.20
C ALA A 441 -14.18 -2.60 2.85
N SER A 442 -14.39 -3.19 1.66
CA SER A 442 -15.69 -3.74 1.25
C SER A 442 -16.24 -4.74 2.27
N ASN A 443 -15.42 -5.69 2.69
CA ASN A 443 -15.83 -6.70 3.67
C ASN A 443 -16.14 -6.09 5.04
N LEU A 444 -15.33 -5.13 5.50
CA LEU A 444 -15.59 -4.45 6.76
C LEU A 444 -16.91 -3.67 6.71
N TYR A 445 -17.22 -2.98 5.61
CA TYR A 445 -18.50 -2.28 5.45
C TYR A 445 -19.70 -3.24 5.54
N GLU A 446 -19.63 -4.39 4.88
CA GLU A 446 -20.66 -5.44 4.97
C GLU A 446 -20.79 -6.02 6.40
N LEU A 447 -19.70 -5.99 7.17
CA LEU A 447 -19.68 -6.41 8.58
C LEU A 447 -20.11 -5.29 9.55
N GLY A 448 -20.60 -4.15 9.05
CA GLY A 448 -20.97 -3.00 9.88
C GLY A 448 -19.77 -2.32 10.54
N SER A 449 -18.60 -2.41 9.89
CA SER A 449 -17.33 -1.85 10.30
C SER A 449 -16.75 -0.92 9.21
N SER A 450 -15.67 -0.20 9.50
CA SER A 450 -14.82 0.43 8.47
C SER A 450 -13.35 0.35 8.87
N PRO A 451 -12.37 0.41 7.93
CA PRO A 451 -10.95 0.44 8.30
C PRO A 451 -10.60 1.68 9.14
N ALA A 452 -11.02 2.87 8.71
CA ALA A 452 -10.77 4.12 9.43
C ALA A 452 -11.45 4.14 10.81
N GLY A 453 -12.69 3.66 10.91
CA GLY A 453 -13.43 3.59 12.17
C GLY A 453 -12.87 2.58 13.17
N LEU A 454 -12.45 1.40 12.69
CA LEU A 454 -11.74 0.43 13.52
C LEU A 454 -10.44 1.04 14.05
N ALA A 455 -9.64 1.68 13.18
CA ALA A 455 -8.41 2.35 13.61
C ALA A 455 -8.67 3.45 14.64
N ALA A 456 -9.67 4.32 14.42
CA ALA A 456 -10.05 5.38 15.37
C ALA A 456 -10.42 4.83 16.75
N ARG A 457 -11.16 3.71 16.78
CA ARG A 457 -11.56 3.02 18.01
C ARG A 457 -10.37 2.39 18.72
N GLU A 458 -9.49 1.73 17.97
CA GLU A 458 -8.26 1.16 18.51
C GLU A 458 -7.33 2.25 19.05
N ASP A 459 -7.24 3.41 18.41
CA ASP A 459 -6.42 4.54 18.87
C ASP A 459 -6.93 5.13 20.17
N ALA A 460 -8.25 5.34 20.27
CA ALA A 460 -8.89 5.79 21.51
C ALA A 460 -8.67 4.78 22.65
N ARG A 461 -8.77 3.47 22.36
CA ARG A 461 -8.53 2.38 23.31
C ARG A 461 -7.04 2.27 23.70
N ALA A 462 -6.12 2.51 22.77
CA ALA A 462 -4.68 2.54 23.05
C ALA A 462 -4.32 3.72 23.96
N ALA A 463 -4.90 4.91 23.72
CA ALA A 463 -4.74 6.07 24.60
C ALA A 463 -5.30 5.80 26.01
N ALA A 464 -6.47 5.15 26.10
CA ALA A 464 -7.07 4.74 27.37
C ALA A 464 -6.21 3.68 28.12
N PHE A 465 -5.64 2.72 27.39
CA PHE A 465 -4.70 1.75 27.96
C PHE A 465 -3.48 2.46 28.55
N LEU A 466 -2.87 3.37 27.80
CA LEU A 466 -1.73 4.17 28.27
C LEU A 466 -2.09 4.98 29.52
N ALA A 467 -3.27 5.59 29.56
CA ALA A 467 -3.79 6.33 30.72
C ALA A 467 -4.08 5.46 31.96
N SER A 468 -4.27 4.16 31.78
CA SER A 468 -4.53 3.21 32.86
C SER A 468 -3.27 2.74 33.59
N LEU A 469 -2.09 2.95 33.00
CA LEU A 469 -0.82 2.49 33.57
C LEU A 469 -0.42 3.34 34.79
N PRO A 470 -0.03 2.74 35.93
CA PRO A 470 0.30 3.48 37.15
C PRO A 470 1.52 4.39 37.00
N GLN A 471 2.43 4.07 36.09
CA GLN A 471 3.60 4.90 35.79
C GLN A 471 3.32 6.08 34.85
N VAL A 472 2.08 6.25 34.37
CA VAL A 472 1.68 7.32 33.45
C VAL A 472 0.85 8.37 34.17
N ASP A 473 1.20 9.64 33.96
CA ASP A 473 0.32 10.73 34.30
C ASP A 473 -0.79 10.83 33.25
N ARG A 474 -1.99 10.38 33.63
CA ARG A 474 -3.17 10.34 32.75
C ARG A 474 -3.59 11.71 32.18
N ARG A 475 -3.09 12.83 32.73
CA ARG A 475 -3.39 14.19 32.25
C ARG A 475 -2.36 14.68 31.23
N ARG A 476 -1.24 13.98 31.06
CA ARG A 476 -0.09 14.42 30.25
C ARG A 476 0.27 13.39 29.19
N ILE A 477 -0.73 13.02 28.37
CA ILE A 477 -0.58 12.08 27.26
C ILE A 477 -0.68 12.83 25.93
N GLY A 478 0.37 12.73 25.11
CA GLY A 478 0.38 13.21 23.73
C GLY A 478 0.09 12.10 22.72
N ALA A 479 -0.33 12.47 21.52
CA ALA A 479 -0.32 11.60 20.35
C ALA A 479 0.64 12.16 19.29
N VAL A 480 1.47 11.31 18.69
CA VAL A 480 2.40 11.72 17.62
C VAL A 480 2.23 10.75 16.47
N GLY A 481 2.09 11.29 15.26
CA GLY A 481 2.00 10.46 14.07
C GLY A 481 2.57 11.13 12.84
N PHE A 482 2.89 10.30 11.84
CA PHE A 482 3.43 10.70 10.55
C PHE A 482 2.55 10.15 9.42
N SER A 483 2.24 10.95 8.41
CA SER A 483 1.40 10.56 7.25
C SER A 483 0.02 10.03 7.69
N MET A 484 -0.40 8.83 7.30
CA MET A 484 -1.62 8.18 7.85
C MET A 484 -1.64 8.16 9.41
N GLY A 485 -0.47 8.09 10.04
CA GLY A 485 -0.36 8.23 11.49
C GLY A 485 -0.69 9.63 12.00
N ALA A 486 -0.36 10.67 11.24
CA ALA A 486 -0.68 12.06 11.55
C ALA A 486 -2.19 12.33 11.45
N PHE A 487 -2.88 11.75 10.45
CA PHE A 487 -4.35 11.66 10.41
C PHE A 487 -4.93 11.16 11.73
N ARG A 488 -4.39 10.02 12.18
CA ARG A 488 -4.84 9.36 13.40
C ARG A 488 -4.50 10.17 14.65
N ALA A 489 -3.38 10.88 14.67
CA ALA A 489 -2.94 11.67 15.83
C ALA A 489 -3.87 12.85 16.13
N TRP A 490 -4.22 13.66 15.12
CA TRP A 490 -5.21 14.73 15.34
C TRP A 490 -6.61 14.15 15.58
N GLN A 491 -6.94 13.02 14.96
CA GLN A 491 -8.26 12.39 15.14
C GLN A 491 -8.45 11.85 16.55
N VAL A 492 -7.48 11.14 17.11
CA VAL A 492 -7.58 10.67 18.50
C VAL A 492 -7.57 11.83 19.49
N ALA A 493 -6.88 12.93 19.19
CA ALA A 493 -6.98 14.16 20.00
C ALA A 493 -8.38 14.78 19.95
N ALA A 494 -9.05 14.73 18.79
CA ALA A 494 -10.42 15.19 18.61
C ALA A 494 -11.45 14.27 19.30
N LEU A 495 -11.24 12.95 19.29
CA LEU A 495 -12.24 11.97 19.75
C LEU A 495 -12.05 11.48 21.19
N SER A 496 -10.81 11.47 21.70
CA SER A 496 -10.49 10.94 23.04
C SER A 496 -10.20 12.05 24.04
N ASP A 497 -10.70 11.89 25.26
CA ASP A 497 -10.36 12.76 26.39
C ASP A 497 -9.06 12.34 27.11
N HIS A 498 -8.50 11.19 26.73
CA HIS A 498 -7.20 10.74 27.25
C HIS A 498 -6.01 11.44 26.59
N VAL A 499 -6.20 12.06 25.42
CA VAL A 499 -5.13 12.74 24.69
C VAL A 499 -5.19 14.24 24.96
N ALA A 500 -4.12 14.77 25.56
CA ALA A 500 -3.97 16.16 25.97
C ALA A 500 -3.32 17.05 24.89
N ALA A 501 -2.50 16.48 24.01
CA ALA A 501 -1.83 17.20 22.92
C ALA A 501 -1.58 16.28 21.71
N ALA A 502 -1.41 16.84 20.51
CA ALA A 502 -1.03 16.04 19.34
C ALA A 502 -0.01 16.71 18.41
N VAL A 503 0.82 15.89 17.76
CA VAL A 503 1.70 16.25 16.64
C VAL A 503 1.27 15.47 15.39
N SER A 504 0.98 16.22 14.33
CA SER A 504 0.53 15.74 13.03
C SER A 504 1.57 16.11 11.96
N ALA A 505 2.46 15.17 11.64
CA ALA A 505 3.52 15.36 10.66
C ALA A 505 3.12 14.90 9.24
N CYS A 506 3.19 15.82 8.28
CA CYS A 506 2.93 15.63 6.84
C CYS A 506 1.55 15.03 6.53
N TRP A 507 0.52 15.54 7.22
CA TRP A 507 -0.86 15.19 6.93
C TRP A 507 -1.82 16.22 7.50
N LEU A 508 -2.30 17.14 6.67
CA LEU A 508 -3.58 17.83 6.84
C LEU A 508 -4.00 18.52 5.53
N THR A 509 -5.26 18.36 5.11
CA THR A 509 -5.79 18.99 3.89
C THR A 509 -7.32 19.04 3.93
N THR A 510 -7.96 19.50 2.87
CA THR A 510 -9.43 19.53 2.72
C THR A 510 -9.93 18.36 1.86
N VAL A 511 -11.19 17.97 2.02
CA VAL A 511 -11.83 16.98 1.12
C VAL A 511 -11.88 17.51 -0.31
N ALA A 512 -12.11 18.82 -0.49
CA ALA A 512 -12.13 19.43 -1.81
C ALA A 512 -10.81 19.22 -2.55
N ASP A 513 -9.67 19.35 -1.88
CA ASP A 513 -8.34 19.15 -2.46
C ASP A 513 -7.91 17.67 -2.52
N MET A 514 -8.54 16.79 -1.75
CA MET A 514 -8.36 15.33 -1.87
C MET A 514 -9.16 14.72 -3.02
N MET A 515 -10.32 15.31 -3.36
CA MET A 515 -11.22 14.84 -4.41
C MET A 515 -10.88 15.46 -5.78
N VAL A 516 -9.60 15.45 -6.15
CA VAL A 516 -9.10 15.92 -7.46
C VAL A 516 -8.45 14.77 -8.24
N PRO A 517 -8.67 14.67 -9.57
CA PRO A 517 -8.09 13.61 -10.40
C PRO A 517 -6.59 13.43 -10.17
N GLY A 518 -6.16 12.19 -9.96
CA GLY A 518 -4.76 11.84 -9.71
C GLY A 518 -4.33 11.86 -8.24
N ASN A 519 -5.13 12.41 -7.31
CA ASN A 519 -4.88 12.33 -5.87
C ASN A 519 -4.97 10.88 -5.36
N ASN A 520 -4.18 10.53 -4.34
CA ASN A 520 -4.15 9.18 -3.76
C ASN A 520 -5.50 8.73 -3.21
N THR A 521 -6.33 9.65 -2.73
CA THR A 521 -7.69 9.36 -2.24
C THR A 521 -8.55 8.69 -3.31
N LEU A 522 -8.39 9.12 -4.56
CA LEU A 522 -9.16 8.60 -5.70
C LEU A 522 -8.61 7.28 -6.24
N ARG A 523 -7.36 6.91 -5.91
CA ARG A 523 -6.75 5.65 -6.39
C ARG A 523 -7.22 4.42 -5.61
N GLY A 524 -7.96 4.61 -4.51
CA GLY A 524 -8.31 3.54 -3.57
C GLY A 524 -7.12 3.10 -2.73
N GLN A 525 -7.28 1.98 -2.01
CA GLN A 525 -6.28 1.41 -1.10
C GLN A 525 -6.07 2.21 0.20
N SER A 526 -5.00 3.00 0.30
CA SER A 526 -4.66 3.73 1.54
C SER A 526 -5.77 4.67 1.98
N ALA A 527 -6.56 5.20 1.03
CA ALA A 527 -7.71 6.06 1.26
C ALA A 527 -8.71 5.49 2.28
N PHE A 528 -8.92 4.18 2.32
CA PHE A 528 -9.92 3.56 3.19
C PHE A 528 -9.58 3.64 4.68
N TRP A 529 -8.31 3.85 5.04
CA TRP A 529 -7.87 4.08 6.42
C TRP A 529 -8.15 5.49 6.91
N MET A 530 -8.58 6.38 6.01
CA MET A 530 -8.85 7.80 6.30
C MET A 530 -10.27 8.20 5.89
N LEU A 531 -11.08 7.24 5.42
CA LEU A 531 -12.43 7.44 4.93
C LEU A 531 -13.45 7.05 5.99
N HIS A 532 -14.23 8.03 6.45
CA HIS A 532 -15.42 7.82 7.30
C HIS A 532 -16.68 7.97 6.45
N PRO A 533 -17.37 6.88 6.06
CA PRO A 533 -18.48 6.94 5.12
C PRO A 533 -19.60 7.89 5.56
N GLY A 534 -19.97 8.80 4.66
CA GLY A 534 -21.05 9.77 4.88
C GLY A 534 -20.68 10.99 5.73
N LEU A 535 -19.55 10.98 6.45
CA LEU A 535 -19.17 12.09 7.34
C LEU A 535 -19.04 13.42 6.60
N HIS A 536 -18.51 13.39 5.38
CA HIS A 536 -18.27 14.60 4.59
C HIS A 536 -19.53 15.30 4.08
N ARG A 537 -20.72 14.71 4.26
CA ARG A 537 -21.98 15.45 4.10
C ARG A 537 -22.18 16.51 5.18
N HIS A 538 -21.42 16.42 6.27
CA HIS A 538 -21.59 17.21 7.48
C HIS A 538 -20.36 18.05 7.84
N LEU A 539 -19.17 17.45 7.78
CA LEU A 539 -17.91 18.04 8.24
C LEU A 539 -16.80 17.78 7.22
N ASP A 540 -15.99 18.81 6.96
CA ASP A 540 -14.72 18.63 6.25
C ASP A 540 -13.65 18.04 7.20
N ILE A 541 -12.52 17.57 6.66
CA ILE A 541 -11.37 17.06 7.43
C ILE A 541 -10.89 18.05 8.51
N PRO A 542 -10.59 19.33 8.20
CA PRO A 542 -10.16 20.28 9.21
C PRO A 542 -11.26 20.58 10.24
N ASP A 543 -12.54 20.48 9.89
CA ASP A 543 -13.62 20.65 10.86
C ASP A 543 -13.58 19.56 11.93
N VAL A 544 -13.31 18.30 11.56
CA VAL A 544 -13.13 17.20 12.51
C VAL A 544 -11.92 17.47 13.40
N ALA A 545 -10.78 17.89 12.82
CA ALA A 545 -9.58 18.23 13.60
C ALA A 545 -9.85 19.34 14.62
N THR A 546 -10.69 20.33 14.28
CA THR A 546 -11.01 21.45 15.18
C THR A 546 -11.86 21.10 16.39
N ILE A 547 -12.47 19.91 16.42
CA ILE A 547 -13.09 19.36 17.64
C ILE A 547 -12.06 19.27 18.77
N ALA A 548 -10.76 19.10 18.47
CA ALA A 548 -9.72 19.06 19.48
C ALA A 548 -9.49 20.41 20.19
N ALA A 549 -9.97 21.55 19.66
CA ALA A 549 -9.76 22.83 20.31
C ALA A 549 -10.39 22.87 21.73
N PRO A 550 -9.71 23.48 22.73
CA PRO A 550 -8.47 24.25 22.63
C PRO A 550 -7.18 23.45 22.92
N LYS A 551 -7.19 22.12 22.78
CA LYS A 551 -6.01 21.28 23.07
C LYS A 551 -4.79 21.74 22.24
N PRO A 552 -3.58 21.63 22.78
CA PRO A 552 -2.36 21.82 22.00
C PRO A 552 -2.29 20.89 20.78
N LEU A 553 -2.09 21.47 19.60
CA LEU A 553 -1.92 20.76 18.34
C LEU A 553 -0.79 21.39 17.53
N MET A 554 0.17 20.58 17.10
CA MET A 554 1.18 20.95 16.12
C MET A 554 0.89 20.17 14.84
N ALA A 555 0.57 20.88 13.76
CA ALA A 555 0.35 20.29 12.44
C ALA A 555 1.33 20.92 11.45
N PHE A 556 2.00 20.12 10.64
CA PHE A 556 2.92 20.65 9.64
C PHE A 556 3.07 19.72 8.45
N ASP A 557 3.49 20.29 7.32
CA ASP A 557 3.72 19.58 6.07
C ASP A 557 5.05 20.02 5.43
N GLY A 558 5.56 19.24 4.48
CA GLY A 558 6.71 19.63 3.67
C GLY A 558 6.26 20.41 2.44
N GLU A 559 6.97 21.48 2.06
CA GLU A 559 6.65 22.25 0.85
C GLU A 559 6.68 21.41 -0.44
N LEU A 560 7.58 20.44 -0.51
CA LEU A 560 7.75 19.52 -1.64
C LEU A 560 6.98 18.21 -1.46
N ASP A 561 6.13 18.12 -0.44
CA ASP A 561 5.24 16.97 -0.27
C ASP A 561 4.20 16.96 -1.40
N THR A 562 4.20 15.90 -2.19
CA THR A 562 3.33 15.76 -3.37
C THR A 562 2.01 15.04 -3.05
N LEU A 563 1.80 14.60 -1.81
CA LEU A 563 0.57 13.91 -1.43
C LEU A 563 -0.64 14.85 -1.31
N PHE A 564 -0.39 16.12 -0.97
CA PHE A 564 -1.42 17.14 -0.80
C PHE A 564 -1.10 18.40 -1.61
N THR A 565 -2.14 19.09 -2.07
CA THR A 565 -1.96 20.37 -2.76
C THR A 565 -1.56 21.44 -1.75
N PRO A 566 -0.69 22.40 -2.12
CA PRO A 566 -0.37 23.54 -1.26
C PRO A 566 -1.63 24.34 -0.86
N ALA A 567 -2.60 24.46 -1.77
CA ALA A 567 -3.88 25.12 -1.51
C ALA A 567 -4.69 24.40 -0.42
N GLY A 568 -4.77 23.07 -0.47
CA GLY A 568 -5.49 22.28 0.52
C GLY A 568 -4.85 22.33 1.91
N VAL A 569 -3.51 22.27 1.97
CA VAL A 569 -2.77 22.45 3.23
C VAL A 569 -3.02 23.85 3.80
N ALA A 570 -2.90 24.89 2.98
CA ALA A 570 -3.13 26.26 3.41
C ALA A 570 -4.56 26.50 3.92
N ALA A 571 -5.56 25.96 3.21
CA ALA A 571 -6.97 26.06 3.61
C ALA A 571 -7.24 25.35 4.94
N ALA A 572 -6.70 24.14 5.13
CA ALA A 572 -6.84 23.41 6.38
C ALA A 572 -6.15 24.16 7.55
N HIS A 573 -4.93 24.65 7.36
CA HIS A 573 -4.22 25.45 8.37
C HIS A 573 -4.98 26.74 8.73
N ALA A 574 -5.53 27.45 7.75
CA ALA A 574 -6.35 28.63 7.99
C ALA A 574 -7.57 28.31 8.86
N ARG A 575 -8.25 27.19 8.57
CA ARG A 575 -9.41 26.73 9.33
C ARG A 575 -9.06 26.41 10.79
N LEU A 576 -7.95 25.72 11.04
CA LEU A 576 -7.48 25.46 12.41
C LEU A 576 -7.17 26.77 13.15
N ARG A 577 -6.46 27.70 12.51
CA ARG A 577 -6.11 29.00 13.12
C ARG A 577 -7.34 29.80 13.49
N GLU A 578 -8.35 29.84 12.62
CA GLU A 578 -9.64 30.51 12.87
C GLU A 578 -10.28 29.99 14.16
N VAL A 579 -10.43 28.67 14.29
CA VAL A 579 -11.09 28.07 15.47
C VAL A 579 -10.28 28.28 16.74
N TRP A 580 -8.95 28.04 16.72
CA TRP A 580 -8.12 28.27 17.91
C TRP A 580 -8.09 29.74 18.33
N ALA A 581 -8.08 30.68 17.39
CA ALA A 581 -8.20 32.10 17.68
C ALA A 581 -9.54 32.44 18.33
N GLY A 582 -10.65 31.93 17.78
CA GLY A 582 -11.99 32.08 18.37
C GLY A 582 -12.15 31.43 19.75
N ARG A 583 -11.23 30.53 20.14
CA ARG A 583 -11.15 29.95 21.48
C ARG A 583 -10.11 30.60 22.39
N HIS A 584 -9.52 31.73 21.99
CA HIS A 584 -8.44 32.40 22.70
C HIS A 584 -7.25 31.46 23.01
N ALA A 585 -7.02 30.49 22.12
CA ALA A 585 -6.08 29.42 22.30
C ALA A 585 -4.99 29.41 21.23
N SER A 586 -4.79 30.48 20.44
CA SER A 586 -3.81 30.53 19.35
C SER A 586 -2.41 30.04 19.75
N ARG A 587 -1.96 30.30 20.99
CA ARG A 587 -0.68 29.81 21.53
C ARG A 587 -0.55 28.28 21.63
N ASN A 588 -1.68 27.57 21.57
CA ASN A 588 -1.75 26.11 21.62
C ASN A 588 -1.70 25.50 20.21
N LEU A 589 -1.77 26.29 19.15
CA LEU A 589 -1.73 25.79 17.78
C LEU A 589 -0.43 26.18 17.08
N VAL A 590 0.22 25.19 16.49
CA VAL A 590 1.32 25.38 15.53
C VAL A 590 0.87 24.81 14.19
N THR A 591 1.03 25.60 13.12
CA THR A 591 0.65 25.23 11.75
C THR A 591 1.72 25.73 10.79
N GLU A 592 2.54 24.84 10.27
CA GLU A 592 3.76 25.20 9.54
C GLU A 592 3.91 24.41 8.23
N VAL A 593 4.65 24.99 7.29
CA VAL A 593 5.07 24.30 6.07
C VAL A 593 6.58 24.44 5.98
N TYR A 594 7.30 23.32 6.03
CA TYR A 594 8.75 23.31 6.02
C TYR A 594 9.30 23.49 4.60
N PRO A 595 10.06 24.57 4.32
CA PRO A 595 10.59 24.84 2.99
C PRO A 595 11.56 23.76 2.52
N GLY A 596 11.45 23.38 1.24
CA GLY A 596 12.35 22.40 0.60
C GLY A 596 12.27 20.96 1.14
N LYS A 597 11.37 20.68 2.09
CA LYS A 597 11.19 19.32 2.65
C LYS A 597 10.08 18.58 1.92
N GLY A 598 10.29 17.29 1.67
CA GLY A 598 9.28 16.40 1.08
C GLY A 598 8.42 15.72 2.15
N HIS A 599 7.82 14.57 1.78
CA HIS A 599 7.06 13.72 2.71
C HIS A 599 7.99 12.95 3.65
N VAL A 600 8.54 13.62 4.67
CA VAL A 600 9.50 13.08 5.65
C VAL A 600 9.16 13.57 7.05
N PHE A 601 9.63 12.88 8.07
CA PHE A 601 9.66 13.37 9.45
C PHE A 601 11.09 13.29 9.95
N ASP A 602 11.93 14.17 9.43
CA ASP A 602 13.38 14.12 9.63
C ASP A 602 13.82 14.60 11.02
N ALA A 603 15.14 14.57 11.26
CA ALA A 603 15.70 14.91 12.56
C ALA A 603 15.34 16.33 13.05
N ASP A 604 15.28 17.33 12.16
CA ASP A 604 14.98 18.71 12.54
C ASP A 604 13.51 18.82 12.99
N MET A 605 12.59 18.28 12.18
CA MET A 605 11.16 18.22 12.52
C MET A 605 10.90 17.45 13.81
N GLN A 606 11.64 16.34 14.03
CA GLN A 606 11.57 15.56 15.25
C GLN A 606 12.03 16.37 16.47
N GLU A 607 13.16 17.05 16.40
CA GLU A 607 13.68 17.87 17.51
C GLU A 607 12.72 19.00 17.90
N GLU A 608 12.15 19.69 16.91
CA GLU A 608 11.15 20.72 17.15
C GLU A 608 9.87 20.16 17.78
N SER A 609 9.40 19.01 17.28
CA SER A 609 8.26 18.29 17.84
C SER A 609 8.51 17.86 19.29
N PHE A 610 9.69 17.35 19.60
CA PHE A 610 10.07 16.94 20.97
C PHE A 610 10.15 18.14 21.91
N ALA A 611 10.78 19.23 21.48
CA ALA A 611 10.84 20.46 22.25
C ALA A 611 9.44 21.05 22.51
N TRP A 612 8.55 20.98 21.52
CA TRP A 612 7.15 21.39 21.67
C TRP A 612 6.38 20.50 22.65
N LEU A 613 6.55 19.18 22.57
CA LEU A 613 5.97 18.23 23.53
C LEU A 613 6.48 18.50 24.95
N ASP A 614 7.77 18.76 25.12
CA ASP A 614 8.38 19.06 26.43
C ASP A 614 7.74 20.30 27.06
N ARG A 615 7.57 21.40 26.31
CA ARG A 615 6.88 22.62 26.80
C ARG A 615 5.40 22.40 27.12
N THR A 616 4.78 21.41 26.48
CA THR A 616 3.34 21.16 26.54
C THR A 616 2.97 20.17 27.64
N LEU A 617 3.73 19.09 27.79
CA LEU A 617 3.40 17.93 28.62
C LEU A 617 4.29 17.77 29.85
N ARG A 618 5.40 18.51 30.01
CA ARG A 618 6.29 18.38 31.19
C ARG A 618 6.10 19.47 32.25
N ARG A 619 5.02 20.24 32.15
CA ARG A 619 4.67 21.25 33.15
C ARG A 619 4.52 20.65 34.54
#